data_AF-A0A2P5LQE1-F1
#
_entry.id   AF-A0A2P5LQE1-F1
#
_cell.length_a   1.000
_cell.length_b   1.000
_cell.length_c   1.000
_cell.angle_alpha   90.00
_cell.angle_beta   90.00
_cell.angle_gamma   90.00
#
_symmetry.space_group_name_H-M   'P 1'
#
loop_
_entity.id
_entity.type
_entity.pdbx_description
1 polymer ?
#
loop_
_entity_poly.entity_id
_entity_poly.type
_entity_poly.pdbx_seq_one_letter_code
_entity_poly.pdbx_strand_id
1 'polypeptide(L)'
;MTREQGFQLNERLEADAYEIGDLPLCRVLLMDDARYPWLILVPRRPDLAEFIDLPVEDRLELMEEIALAQKVIRDVSGPDKMNVGALGNMVRQLHVHVIARFVSDEAWPGPVWGKGERVPYPPHMVGPLIDRFEKALGLAA
;
A
#
# COMPACT_ATOMS: atom_id res chain seq x y z
N MET A 1 0.95 25.48 -8.41
CA MET A 1 1.94 24.39 -8.54
C MET A 1 1.16 23.10 -8.50
N THR A 2 1.35 22.21 -9.48
CA THR A 2 0.56 20.96 -9.54
C THR A 2 0.94 20.07 -8.35
N ARG A 3 -0.06 19.33 -7.85
CA ARG A 3 0.02 18.49 -6.64
C ARG A 3 1.21 17.49 -6.64
N GLU A 4 1.77 17.17 -7.79
CA GLU A 4 2.81 16.14 -7.98
C GLU A 4 4.22 16.67 -8.29
N GLN A 5 4.44 18.00 -8.34
CA GLN A 5 5.75 18.54 -8.73
C GLN A 5 6.87 18.03 -7.81
N GLY A 6 7.83 17.31 -8.40
CA GLY A 6 9.03 16.80 -7.71
C GLY A 6 8.87 15.45 -7.02
N PHE A 7 7.67 14.84 -7.02
CA PHE A 7 7.51 13.48 -6.50
C PHE A 7 8.26 12.47 -7.37
N GLN A 8 9.01 11.58 -6.73
CA GLN A 8 9.62 10.39 -7.33
C GLN A 8 9.45 9.23 -6.36
N LEU A 9 8.97 8.08 -6.86
CA LEU A 9 8.87 6.89 -6.04
C LEU A 9 10.27 6.39 -5.66
N ASN A 10 10.46 5.99 -4.41
CA ASN A 10 11.73 5.43 -3.97
C ASN A 10 12.05 4.13 -4.72
N GLU A 11 13.29 3.99 -5.20
CA GLU A 11 13.78 2.84 -5.97
C GLU A 11 13.50 1.48 -5.31
N ARG A 12 13.48 1.42 -3.98
CA ARG A 12 13.24 0.19 -3.24
C ARG A 12 11.77 -0.19 -3.22
N LEU A 13 10.88 0.81 -3.13
CA LEU A 13 9.44 0.58 -3.27
C LEU A 13 9.09 0.16 -4.70
N GLU A 14 9.75 0.75 -5.69
CA GLU A 14 9.60 0.38 -7.10
C GLU A 14 10.09 -1.04 -7.38
N ALA A 15 11.18 -1.48 -6.74
CA ALA A 15 11.72 -2.82 -6.91
C ALA A 15 10.91 -3.92 -6.16
N ASP A 16 10.27 -3.57 -5.04
CA ASP A 16 9.62 -4.53 -4.15
C ASP A 16 8.11 -4.65 -4.36
N ALA A 17 7.51 -3.84 -5.22
CA ALA A 17 6.06 -3.78 -5.41
C ALA A 17 5.67 -3.54 -6.87
N TYR A 18 4.42 -3.88 -7.19
CA TYR A 18 3.80 -3.55 -8.47
C TYR A 18 2.92 -2.30 -8.33
N GLU A 19 3.01 -1.37 -9.27
CA GLU A 19 2.11 -0.22 -9.32
C GLU A 19 0.70 -0.64 -9.74
N ILE A 20 -0.32 -0.20 -8.99
CA ILE A 20 -1.73 -0.39 -9.34
C ILE A 20 -2.29 0.85 -10.02
N GLY A 21 -1.97 2.03 -9.48
CA GLY A 21 -2.47 3.30 -10.00
C GLY A 21 -2.48 4.38 -8.92
N ASP A 22 -3.13 5.49 -9.23
CA ASP A 22 -2.99 6.72 -8.47
C ASP A 22 -4.37 7.21 -7.97
N LEU A 23 -4.52 7.27 -6.64
CA LEU A 23 -5.62 7.95 -5.95
C LEU A 23 -5.38 9.48 -5.91
N PRO A 24 -6.34 10.31 -5.44
CA PRO A 24 -6.17 11.77 -5.40
C PRO A 24 -4.88 12.28 -4.76
N LEU A 25 -4.37 11.59 -3.73
CA LEU A 25 -3.11 11.84 -3.06
C LEU A 25 -2.09 10.73 -3.27
N CYS A 26 -2.44 9.46 -3.02
CA CYS A 26 -1.46 8.39 -3.00
C CYS A 26 -1.30 7.65 -4.32
N ARG A 27 -0.06 7.27 -4.63
CA ARG A 27 0.23 6.10 -5.47
C ARG A 27 -0.09 4.85 -4.67
N VAL A 28 -0.79 3.91 -5.29
CA VAL A 28 -1.13 2.61 -4.71
C VAL A 28 -0.24 1.55 -5.32
N LEU A 29 0.46 0.82 -4.45
CA LEU A 29 1.31 -0.31 -4.83
C LEU A 29 0.78 -1.60 -4.22
N LEU A 30 0.97 -2.72 -4.91
CA LEU A 30 0.82 -4.08 -4.40
C LEU A 30 2.20 -4.60 -4.01
N MET A 31 2.45 -4.82 -2.72
CA MET A 31 3.69 -5.45 -2.26
C MET A 31 3.82 -6.83 -2.91
N ASP A 32 4.96 -7.16 -3.50
CA ASP A 32 5.16 -8.47 -4.15
C ASP A 32 5.53 -9.56 -3.13
N ASP A 33 4.65 -9.74 -2.14
CA ASP A 33 4.71 -10.79 -1.14
C ASP A 33 3.35 -11.48 -1.03
N ALA A 34 3.17 -12.53 -1.82
CA ALA A 34 1.96 -13.31 -1.97
C ALA A 34 1.46 -13.99 -0.69
N ARG A 35 2.26 -13.97 0.39
CA ARG A 35 1.86 -14.45 1.70
C ARG A 35 0.71 -13.64 2.31
N TYR A 36 0.58 -12.36 1.95
CA TYR A 36 -0.43 -11.46 2.51
C TYR A 36 -1.00 -10.54 1.42
N PRO A 37 -2.33 -10.33 1.33
CA PRO A 37 -2.88 -9.22 0.54
C PRO A 37 -2.45 -7.88 1.16
N TRP A 38 -1.55 -7.17 0.47
CA TRP A 38 -0.81 -6.06 1.04
C TRP A 38 -0.69 -4.90 0.06
N LEU A 39 -1.42 -3.82 0.33
CA LEU A 39 -1.29 -2.55 -0.38
C LEU A 39 -0.35 -1.59 0.35
N ILE A 40 0.34 -0.75 -0.40
CA ILE A 40 1.15 0.35 0.11
C ILE A 40 0.64 1.64 -0.52
N LEU A 41 0.32 2.63 0.32
CA LEU A 41 -0.07 3.97 -0.09
C LEU A 41 1.14 4.90 0.04
N VAL A 42 1.51 5.57 -1.05
CA VAL A 42 2.62 6.52 -1.08
C VAL A 42 2.09 7.91 -1.47
N PRO A 43 1.95 8.86 -0.52
CA PRO A 43 1.52 10.22 -0.84
C PRO A 43 2.42 10.86 -1.89
N ARG A 44 1.84 11.35 -3.00
CA ARG A 44 2.57 11.91 -4.14
C ARG A 44 2.97 13.36 -3.90
N ARG A 45 3.83 13.56 -2.90
CA ARG A 45 4.46 14.83 -2.54
C ARG A 45 5.96 14.61 -2.35
N PRO A 46 6.82 15.55 -2.76
CA PRO A 46 8.26 15.44 -2.56
C PRO A 46 8.61 15.50 -1.06
N ASP A 47 9.73 14.87 -0.71
CA ASP A 47 10.44 15.05 0.57
C ASP A 47 9.64 14.76 1.87
N LEU A 48 8.54 14.02 1.79
CA LEU A 48 7.81 13.56 2.98
C LEU A 48 8.49 12.35 3.60
N ALA A 49 8.76 12.40 4.90
CA ALA A 49 9.20 11.25 5.68
C ALA A 49 8.13 10.78 6.67
N GLU A 50 7.42 11.72 7.27
CA GLU A 50 6.51 11.48 8.39
C GLU A 50 5.09 11.93 8.06
N PHE A 51 4.10 11.33 8.72
CA PHE A 51 2.69 11.78 8.62
C PHE A 51 2.52 13.25 9.00
N ILE A 52 3.35 13.77 9.90
CA ILE A 52 3.30 15.17 10.35
C ILE A 52 3.87 16.16 9.33
N ASP A 53 4.61 15.69 8.32
CA ASP A 53 5.14 16.53 7.23
C ASP A 53 4.03 16.91 6.24
N LEU A 54 2.94 16.14 6.21
CA LEU A 54 1.77 16.42 5.37
C LEU A 54 1.06 17.71 5.84
N PRO A 55 0.61 18.57 4.91
CA PRO A 55 -0.41 19.56 5.18
C PRO A 55 -1.67 18.93 5.80
N VAL A 56 -2.46 19.71 6.54
CA VAL A 56 -3.63 19.19 7.27
C VAL A 56 -4.64 18.56 6.30
N GLU A 57 -4.85 19.20 5.15
CA GLU A 57 -5.70 18.71 4.07
C GLU A 57 -5.25 17.36 3.52
N ASP A 58 -3.94 17.18 3.30
CA ASP A 58 -3.39 15.93 2.78
C ASP A 58 -3.40 14.82 3.86
N ARG A 59 -3.34 15.17 5.16
CA ARG A 59 -3.54 14.19 6.24
C ARG A 59 -4.96 13.63 6.25
N LEU A 60 -5.95 14.49 6.04
CA LEU A 60 -7.35 14.07 5.95
C LEU A 60 -7.58 13.20 4.72
N GLU A 61 -7.04 13.61 3.56
CA GLU A 61 -7.11 12.81 2.34
C GLU A 61 -6.44 11.44 2.51
N LEU A 62 -5.25 11.40 3.11
CA LEU A 62 -4.57 10.13 3.41
C LEU A 62 -5.40 9.23 4.33
N MET A 63 -6.08 9.78 5.33
CA MET A 63 -6.96 9.00 6.21
C MET A 63 -8.13 8.36 5.43
N GLU A 64 -8.75 9.10 4.51
CA GLU A 64 -9.82 8.58 3.65
C GLU A 64 -9.29 7.52 2.67
N GLU A 65 -8.12 7.73 2.09
CA GLU A 65 -7.49 6.74 1.19
C GLU A 65 -7.07 5.46 1.92
N ILE A 66 -6.58 5.56 3.17
CA ILE A 66 -6.34 4.40 4.04
C ILE A 66 -7.64 3.64 4.27
N ALA A 67 -8.73 4.34 4.61
CA ALA A 67 -10.04 3.71 4.83
C ALA A 67 -10.57 3.02 3.56
N LEU A 68 -10.41 3.64 2.39
CA LEU A 68 -10.73 3.06 1.10
C LEU A 68 -9.92 1.79 0.83
N ALA A 69 -8.59 1.84 0.99
CA ALA A 69 -7.73 0.67 0.81
C ALA A 69 -8.10 -0.47 1.75
N GLN A 70 -8.41 -0.17 3.02
CA GLN A 70 -8.87 -1.18 3.97
C GLN A 70 -10.19 -1.82 3.55
N LYS A 71 -11.15 -1.02 3.08
CA LYS A 71 -12.44 -1.52 2.56
C LYS A 71 -12.21 -2.42 1.36
N VAL A 72 -11.41 -1.98 0.38
CA VAL A 72 -11.10 -2.75 -0.83
C VAL A 72 -10.42 -4.07 -0.51
N ILE A 73 -9.37 -4.07 0.31
CA ILE A 73 -8.69 -5.31 0.71
C ILE A 73 -9.67 -6.24 1.41
N ARG A 74 -10.49 -5.71 2.34
CA ARG A 74 -11.47 -6.53 3.05
C ARG A 74 -12.44 -7.19 2.09
N ASP A 75 -12.98 -6.44 1.15
CA ASP A 75 -13.99 -6.93 0.21
C ASP A 75 -13.38 -7.90 -0.83
N VAL A 76 -12.08 -7.76 -1.17
CA VAL A 76 -11.34 -8.63 -2.09
C VAL A 76 -10.89 -9.94 -1.44
N SER A 77 -10.49 -9.92 -0.17
CA SER A 77 -9.75 -11.03 0.47
C SER A 77 -10.39 -11.61 1.73
N GLY A 78 -11.38 -10.94 2.34
CA GLY A 78 -12.09 -11.44 3.52
C GLY A 78 -11.21 -11.73 4.75
N PRO A 79 -10.35 -10.81 5.20
CA PRO A 79 -9.43 -11.05 6.30
C PRO A 79 -10.13 -11.10 7.66
N ASP A 80 -9.52 -11.80 8.62
CA ASP A 80 -9.91 -11.78 10.02
C ASP A 80 -9.61 -10.41 10.67
N LYS A 81 -8.53 -9.75 10.22
CA LYS A 81 -8.10 -8.45 10.77
C LYS A 81 -7.34 -7.62 9.74
N MET A 82 -7.44 -6.29 9.85
CA MET A 82 -6.56 -5.36 9.13
C MET A 82 -5.38 -4.90 10.00
N ASN A 83 -4.20 -4.76 9.40
CA ASN A 83 -3.08 -4.01 9.95
C ASN A 83 -2.81 -2.77 9.09
N VAL A 84 -2.54 -1.65 9.75
CA VAL A 84 -2.16 -0.39 9.10
C VAL A 84 -0.93 0.14 9.82
N GLY A 85 0.08 0.58 9.07
CA GLY A 85 1.30 1.13 9.67
C GLY A 85 2.12 2.00 8.73
N ALA A 86 2.54 3.16 9.21
CA ALA A 86 3.60 3.97 8.62
C ALA A 86 4.86 3.76 9.49
N LEU A 87 5.88 3.12 8.93
CA LEU A 87 7.12 2.77 9.65
C LEU A 87 8.31 3.57 9.11
N GLY A 88 8.80 3.22 7.93
CA GLY A 88 9.82 4.03 7.24
C GLY A 88 11.26 3.93 7.78
N ASN A 89 11.58 2.97 8.65
CA ASN A 89 12.93 2.84 9.26
C ASN A 89 14.07 2.68 8.22
N MET A 90 13.80 1.98 7.10
CA MET A 90 14.78 1.72 6.04
C MET A 90 14.53 2.57 4.78
N VAL A 91 13.27 2.74 4.39
CA VAL A 91 12.86 3.60 3.27
C VAL A 91 12.21 4.82 3.88
N ARG A 92 12.91 5.96 3.84
CA ARG A 92 12.47 7.19 4.50
C ARG A 92 11.23 7.82 3.89
N GLN A 93 11.01 7.65 2.58
CA GLN A 93 9.83 8.22 1.91
C GLN A 93 8.56 7.74 2.60
N LEU A 94 7.67 8.66 2.97
CA LEU A 94 6.43 8.34 3.64
C LEU A 94 5.62 7.32 2.81
N HIS A 95 5.29 6.21 3.44
CA HIS A 95 4.42 5.19 2.90
C HIS A 95 3.62 4.52 4.02
N VAL A 96 2.40 4.11 3.70
CA VAL A 96 1.49 3.47 4.64
C VAL A 96 1.16 2.08 4.14
N HIS A 97 1.47 1.07 4.95
CA HIS A 97 1.10 -0.30 4.68
C HIS A 97 -0.35 -0.55 5.10
N VAL A 98 -1.12 -1.24 4.27
CA VAL A 98 -2.48 -1.70 4.54
C VAL A 98 -2.56 -3.19 4.22
N ILE A 99 -2.74 -4.03 5.24
CA ILE A 99 -2.47 -5.47 5.16
C ILE A 99 -3.66 -6.28 5.69
N ALA A 100 -4.13 -7.23 4.89
CA ALA A 100 -5.05 -8.28 5.32
C ALA A 100 -4.31 -9.34 6.16
N ARG A 101 -4.87 -9.69 7.32
CA ARG A 101 -4.35 -10.70 8.24
C ARG A 101 -5.36 -11.80 8.45
N PHE A 102 -4.85 -13.01 8.59
CA PHE A 102 -5.63 -14.23 8.84
C PHE A 102 -5.07 -14.97 10.03
N VAL A 103 -5.92 -15.63 10.82
CA VAL A 103 -5.46 -16.47 11.94
C VAL A 103 -4.54 -17.61 11.46
N SER A 104 -4.68 -18.02 10.20
CA SER A 104 -3.86 -19.02 9.54
C SER A 104 -2.58 -18.47 8.90
N ASP A 105 -2.35 -17.15 8.87
CA ASP A 105 -1.18 -16.58 8.22
C ASP A 105 0.11 -16.85 9.02
N GLU A 106 1.25 -16.95 8.32
CA GLU A 106 2.54 -17.38 8.90
C GLU A 106 3.02 -16.48 10.07
N ALA A 107 2.60 -15.22 10.08
CA ALA A 107 3.05 -14.24 11.06
C ALA A 107 2.09 -14.10 12.25
N TRP A 108 0.87 -14.67 12.19
CA TRP A 108 -0.14 -14.50 13.23
C TRP A 108 0.32 -15.04 14.59
N PRO A 109 0.08 -14.33 15.72
CA PRO A 109 -0.58 -13.01 15.87
C PRO A 109 0.41 -11.82 15.81
N GLY A 110 1.68 -12.06 15.48
CA GLY A 110 2.71 -11.03 15.38
C GLY A 110 2.60 -10.17 14.11
N PRO A 111 3.47 -9.15 13.99
CA PRO A 111 3.59 -8.34 12.77
C PRO A 111 4.20 -9.14 11.61
N VAL A 112 3.82 -8.77 10.37
CA VAL A 112 4.39 -9.37 9.15
C VAL A 112 5.82 -8.90 8.86
N TRP A 113 6.17 -7.68 9.30
CA TRP A 113 7.47 -7.07 9.01
C TRP A 113 8.61 -7.86 9.64
N GLY A 114 9.56 -8.32 8.83
CA GLY A 114 10.71 -9.09 9.28
C GLY A 114 10.40 -10.54 9.67
N LYS A 115 9.20 -11.04 9.37
CA LYS A 115 8.81 -12.43 9.64
C LYS A 115 8.80 -13.26 8.35
N GLY A 116 9.58 -14.34 8.35
CA GLY A 116 9.68 -15.27 7.21
C GLY A 116 10.38 -14.66 5.99
N GLU A 117 10.33 -15.37 4.86
CA GLU A 117 10.89 -14.92 3.59
C GLU A 117 9.78 -14.52 2.62
N ARG A 118 9.98 -13.43 1.87
CA ARG A 118 9.04 -12.94 0.85
C ARG A 118 8.79 -14.04 -0.20
N VAL A 119 7.53 -14.25 -0.55
CA VAL A 119 7.13 -15.15 -1.64
C VAL A 119 6.55 -14.31 -2.78
N PRO A 120 7.26 -14.14 -3.91
CA PRO A 120 6.74 -13.39 -5.05
C PRO A 120 5.44 -13.97 -5.59
N TYR A 121 4.59 -13.13 -6.16
CA TYR A 121 3.43 -13.61 -6.90
C TYR A 121 3.86 -14.40 -8.14
N PRO A 122 3.15 -15.49 -8.50
CA PRO A 122 3.35 -16.12 -9.80
C PRO A 122 3.12 -15.09 -10.93
N PRO A 123 4.01 -14.98 -11.95
CA PRO A 123 3.91 -13.92 -12.94
C PRO A 123 2.57 -13.81 -13.66
N HIS A 124 1.89 -14.94 -13.89
CA HIS A 124 0.57 -14.99 -14.53
C HIS A 124 -0.58 -14.45 -13.65
N MET A 125 -0.36 -14.32 -12.34
CA MET A 125 -1.35 -13.80 -11.39
C MET A 125 -1.23 -12.29 -11.17
N VAL A 126 -0.09 -11.68 -11.48
CA VAL A 126 0.19 -10.26 -11.19
C VAL A 126 -0.79 -9.34 -11.89
N GLY A 127 -0.92 -9.44 -13.23
CA GLY A 127 -1.85 -8.63 -14.00
C GLY A 127 -3.30 -8.74 -13.52
N PRO A 128 -3.87 -9.96 -13.42
CA PRO A 128 -5.23 -10.15 -12.91
C PRO A 128 -5.47 -9.61 -11.49
N LEU A 129 -4.45 -9.66 -10.62
CA LEU A 129 -4.55 -9.08 -9.27
C LEU A 129 -4.53 -7.56 -9.30
N ILE A 130 -3.65 -6.96 -10.11
CA ILE A 130 -3.62 -5.50 -10.33
C ILE A 130 -4.98 -5.03 -10.86
N ASP A 131 -5.49 -5.64 -11.93
CA ASP A 131 -6.78 -5.28 -12.53
C ASP A 131 -7.93 -5.34 -11.50
N ARG A 132 -7.89 -6.37 -10.63
CA ARG A 132 -8.91 -6.55 -9.59
C ARG A 132 -8.85 -5.43 -8.55
N PHE A 133 -7.66 -5.05 -8.10
CA PHE A 133 -7.50 -3.96 -7.14
C PHE A 133 -7.77 -2.60 -7.77
N GLU A 134 -7.29 -2.36 -8.98
CA GLU A 134 -7.54 -1.12 -9.74
C GLU A 134 -9.03 -0.87 -9.90
N LYS A 135 -9.79 -1.89 -10.34
CA LYS A 135 -11.25 -1.82 -10.44
C LYS A 135 -11.91 -1.58 -9.09
N ALA A 136 -11.47 -2.28 -8.04
CA ALA A 136 -12.07 -2.15 -6.71
C ALA A 136 -11.80 -0.78 -6.06
N LEU A 137 -10.66 -0.15 -6.38
CA LEU A 137 -10.32 1.22 -5.98
C LEU A 137 -11.06 2.29 -6.79
N GLY A 138 -11.75 1.91 -7.87
CA GLY A 138 -12.44 2.85 -8.76
C GLY A 138 -11.48 3.62 -9.67
N LEU A 139 -10.31 3.06 -9.97
CA LEU A 139 -9.29 3.67 -10.82
C LEU A 139 -9.46 3.32 -12.31
N ALA A 140 -10.20 2.25 -12.61
CA ALA A 140 -10.54 1.88 -13.97
C ALA A 140 -11.61 2.81 -14.56
N ALA A 141 -11.41 3.26 -15.80
CA ALA A 141 -12.33 4.12 -16.57
C ALA A 141 -13.70 3.47 -16.84
#